data_AF-A0A9Q1RKR6-F1
#
_entry.id   AF-A0A9Q1RKR6-F1
#
_cell.length_a   1.000
_cell.length_b   1.000
_cell.length_c   1.000
_cell.angle_alpha   90.00
_cell.angle_beta   90.00
_cell.angle_gamma   90.00
#
_symmetry.space_group_name_H-M   'P 1'
#
loop_
_entity.id
_entity.type
_entity.pdbx_description
1 polymer ?
#
loop_
_entity_poly.entity_id
_entity_poly.type
_entity_poly.pdbx_seq_one_letter_code
_entity_poly.pdbx_strand_id
1 'polypeptide(L)'
;MACIVDLGVSFSPLKGLHQIDLTGDISGLLSSHPKAPLMSLHHFDAVAPLFPTMNRIQSTRHLMKTSKFDQSRMLQQTICHHRSSNWTFSIAWGYSVHIYERIMPRSYLLNPIETFDAWSNTHDEKPPLYMFNTRSSAKDSCETPHVFFLKSIGKTRGNNENLVTYSRSAVRRLPGCPAGGNHPANSVDKIQVYSPRTKRTELDRCECCDIIHTVGSNMAKVKLRECFTNEKIA
;
A
#
# COMPACT_ATOMS: atom_id res chain seq x y z
N MET A 1 8.22 29.70 6.58
CA MET A 1 7.35 29.77 5.38
C MET A 1 6.60 31.11 5.39
N ALA A 2 7.31 32.25 5.33
CA ALA A 2 6.69 33.58 5.42
C ALA A 2 6.96 34.41 4.15
N CYS A 3 8.19 34.33 3.62
CA CYS A 3 8.65 35.23 2.55
C CYS A 3 7.93 35.09 1.19
N ILE A 4 7.31 33.94 0.87
CA ILE A 4 6.59 33.77 -0.42
C ILE A 4 5.24 34.51 -0.40
N VAL A 5 4.60 34.60 0.77
CA VAL A 5 3.35 35.35 0.95
C VAL A 5 3.61 36.85 0.86
N ASP A 6 4.78 37.31 1.34
CA ASP A 6 5.22 38.70 1.21
C ASP A 6 5.45 39.13 -0.25
N LEU A 7 5.63 38.17 -1.17
CA LEU A 7 5.72 38.39 -2.62
C LEU A 7 4.34 38.31 -3.32
N GLY A 8 3.24 38.21 -2.57
CA GLY A 8 1.88 38.12 -3.11
C GLY A 8 1.53 36.75 -3.72
N VAL A 9 2.32 35.71 -3.43
CA VAL A 9 2.10 34.36 -3.95
C VAL A 9 1.59 33.44 -2.84
N SER A 10 0.50 32.72 -3.11
CA SER A 10 -0.08 31.77 -2.15
C SER A 10 0.61 30.41 -2.21
N PHE A 11 0.85 29.79 -1.04
CA PHE A 11 1.36 28.43 -0.94
C PHE A 11 0.18 27.44 -0.95
N SER A 12 0.22 26.47 -1.87
CA SER A 12 -0.78 25.39 -1.97
C SER A 12 -0.11 24.03 -1.70
N PRO A 13 -0.28 23.43 -0.51
CA PRO A 13 0.32 22.14 -0.20
C PRO A 13 -0.31 21.02 -1.05
N LEU A 14 0.54 20.23 -1.73
CA LEU A 14 0.10 19.08 -2.53
C LEU A 14 0.53 17.77 -1.85
N LYS A 15 -0.44 17.00 -1.33
CA LYS A 15 -0.23 15.73 -0.58
C LYS A 15 0.50 14.62 -1.35
N GLY A 16 0.68 14.77 -2.67
CA GLY A 16 1.33 13.81 -3.55
C GLY A 16 2.80 14.08 -3.84
N LEU A 17 3.32 15.24 -3.43
CA LEU A 17 4.74 15.60 -3.54
C LEU A 17 5.48 15.06 -2.32
N HIS A 18 6.25 14.00 -2.52
CA HIS A 18 7.10 13.44 -1.47
C HIS A 18 8.54 13.82 -1.78
N GLN A 19 9.13 14.70 -0.97
CA GLN A 19 10.57 14.98 -1.05
C GLN A 19 11.42 13.77 -0.65
N ILE A 20 10.83 12.78 0.06
CA ILE A 20 11.45 11.54 0.55
C ILE A 20 12.78 11.84 1.26
N ASP A 21 12.68 12.59 2.35
CA ASP A 21 13.78 12.73 3.32
C ASP A 21 13.84 11.47 4.20
N LEU A 22 13.89 10.30 3.56
CA LEU A 22 13.93 8.98 4.16
C LEU A 22 15.03 8.15 3.50
N THR A 23 15.63 7.24 4.26
CA THR A 23 16.61 6.26 3.75
C THR A 23 16.15 4.83 4.05
N GLY A 24 16.88 3.84 3.52
CA GLY A 24 16.56 2.43 3.78
C GLY A 24 15.30 1.95 3.06
N ASP A 25 14.53 1.06 3.68
CA ASP A 25 13.36 0.44 3.07
C ASP A 25 12.09 1.31 3.21
N ILE A 26 11.73 2.05 2.16
CA ILE A 26 10.51 2.88 2.14
C ILE A 26 9.21 2.11 1.86
N SER A 27 9.21 0.77 1.90
CA SER A 27 8.04 -0.05 1.57
C SER A 27 6.82 0.25 2.44
N GLY A 28 7.01 0.55 3.73
CA GLY A 28 5.94 0.93 4.64
C GLY A 28 5.21 2.21 4.21
N LEU A 29 5.96 3.24 3.79
CA LEU A 29 5.43 4.51 3.25
C LEU A 29 4.63 4.24 1.98
N LEU A 30 5.24 3.55 1.00
CA LEU A 30 4.61 3.30 -0.30
C LEU A 30 3.36 2.41 -0.18
N SER A 31 3.35 1.48 0.79
CA SER A 31 2.21 0.58 1.03
C SER A 31 1.01 1.26 1.70
N SER A 32 1.23 2.42 2.32
CA SER A 32 0.21 3.16 3.06
C SER A 32 0.01 4.57 2.49
N HIS A 33 0.38 4.77 1.22
CA HIS A 33 0.26 6.06 0.57
C HIS A 33 -1.21 6.53 0.59
N PRO A 34 -1.46 7.80 0.97
CA PRO A 34 -2.81 8.32 1.13
C PRO A 34 -3.60 8.30 -0.18
N LYS A 35 -4.89 8.57 -0.07
CA LYS A 35 -5.79 8.83 -1.20
C LYS A 35 -5.47 10.20 -1.83
N ALA A 36 -4.35 10.23 -2.52
CA ALA A 36 -3.84 11.36 -3.29
C ALA A 36 -3.09 10.81 -4.51
N PRO A 37 -3.05 11.54 -5.63
CA PRO A 37 -2.20 11.15 -6.75
C PRO A 37 -0.74 11.21 -6.34
N LEU A 38 0.03 10.16 -6.62
CA LEU A 38 1.48 10.19 -6.48
C LEU A 38 2.05 11.14 -7.54
N MET A 39 2.68 12.24 -7.12
CA MET A 39 3.23 13.25 -8.04
C MET A 39 4.72 13.03 -8.30
N SER A 40 5.50 12.84 -7.24
CA SER A 40 6.92 12.57 -7.37
C SER A 40 7.45 11.70 -6.22
N LEU A 41 8.49 10.95 -6.54
CA LEU A 41 9.35 10.25 -5.58
C LEU A 41 10.79 10.66 -5.90
N HIS A 42 11.51 11.19 -4.91
CA HIS A 42 12.90 11.64 -5.06
C HIS A 42 13.86 10.73 -4.27
N HIS A 43 15.16 10.88 -4.47
CA HIS A 43 16.22 10.13 -3.75
C HIS A 43 16.21 8.59 -3.88
N PHE A 44 15.94 8.07 -5.08
CA PHE A 44 16.02 6.62 -5.36
C PHE A 44 17.40 6.00 -5.10
N ASP A 45 18.45 6.80 -5.07
CA ASP A 45 19.83 6.46 -4.74
C ASP A 45 20.05 6.21 -3.24
N ALA A 46 19.30 6.90 -2.37
CA ALA A 46 19.39 6.79 -0.91
C ALA A 46 18.50 5.69 -0.31
N VAL A 47 17.47 5.25 -1.04
CA VAL A 47 16.55 4.19 -0.59
C VAL A 47 16.99 2.80 -1.08
N ALA A 48 16.54 1.76 -0.39
CA ALA A 48 16.67 0.38 -0.82
C ALA A 48 15.85 0.13 -2.12
N PRO A 49 16.16 -0.92 -2.90
CA PRO A 49 15.33 -1.28 -4.04
C PRO A 49 13.86 -1.49 -3.63
N LEU A 50 12.93 -0.96 -4.42
CA LEU A 50 11.50 -1.01 -4.06
C LEU A 50 10.90 -2.42 -4.01
N PHE A 51 11.58 -3.39 -4.65
CA PHE A 51 11.17 -4.78 -4.73
C PHE A 51 12.34 -5.68 -4.27
N PRO A 52 12.14 -6.64 -3.33
CA PRO A 52 13.22 -7.40 -2.69
C PRO A 52 14.14 -8.22 -3.61
N THR A 53 13.73 -8.50 -4.85
CA THR A 53 14.48 -9.33 -5.81
C THR A 53 14.99 -8.54 -7.01
N MET A 54 15.05 -7.21 -6.91
CA MET A 54 15.44 -6.31 -8.00
C MET A 54 16.50 -5.33 -7.52
N ASN A 55 17.34 -4.83 -8.43
CA ASN A 55 18.14 -3.65 -8.13
C ASN A 55 17.31 -2.35 -8.24
N ARG A 56 17.86 -1.22 -7.79
CA ARG A 56 17.17 0.09 -7.80
C ARG A 56 16.56 0.43 -9.16
N ILE A 57 17.35 0.38 -10.23
CA ILE A 57 16.91 0.73 -11.60
C ILE A 57 15.78 -0.20 -12.08
N GLN A 58 15.93 -1.52 -11.88
CA GLN A 58 14.92 -2.50 -12.23
C GLN A 58 13.63 -2.28 -11.44
N SER A 59 13.75 -1.97 -10.15
CA SER A 59 12.62 -1.74 -9.25
C SER A 59 11.81 -0.51 -9.66
N THR A 60 12.47 0.60 -9.98
CA THR A 60 11.81 1.82 -10.48
C THR A 60 11.16 1.58 -11.84
N ARG A 61 11.84 0.89 -12.76
CA ARG A 61 11.25 0.53 -14.07
C ARG A 61 10.04 -0.39 -13.92
N HIS A 62 10.06 -1.30 -12.94
CA HIS A 62 8.94 -2.19 -12.65
C HIS A 62 7.74 -1.44 -12.09
N LEU A 63 7.95 -0.53 -11.13
CA LEU A 63 6.89 0.37 -10.64
C LEU A 63 6.31 1.24 -11.77
N MET A 64 7.16 1.74 -12.68
CA MET A 64 6.70 2.54 -13.83
C MET A 64 5.93 1.72 -14.87
N LYS A 65 5.90 0.39 -14.81
CA LYS A 65 5.00 -0.40 -15.65
C LYS A 65 3.56 -0.19 -15.21
N THR A 66 3.26 -0.10 -13.92
CA THR A 66 1.88 0.04 -13.44
C THR A 66 1.32 1.43 -13.69
N SER A 67 2.15 2.47 -13.59
CA SER A 67 1.71 3.85 -13.89
C SER A 67 1.23 4.03 -15.33
N LYS A 68 1.79 3.26 -16.29
CA LYS A 68 1.34 3.24 -17.69
C LYS A 68 -0.07 2.65 -17.88
N PHE A 69 -0.54 1.82 -16.95
CA PHE A 69 -1.90 1.26 -16.99
C PHE A 69 -2.89 2.15 -16.25
N ASP A 70 -2.50 2.66 -15.08
CA ASP A 70 -3.35 3.55 -14.30
C ASP A 70 -2.55 4.41 -13.31
N GLN A 71 -2.09 5.56 -13.80
CA GLN A 71 -1.45 6.57 -12.97
C GLN A 71 -2.34 7.13 -11.85
N SER A 72 -3.68 7.10 -12.01
CA SER A 72 -4.60 7.75 -11.08
C SER A 72 -4.75 6.98 -9.77
N ARG A 73 -4.47 5.67 -9.77
CA ARG A 73 -4.53 4.79 -8.60
C ARG A 73 -3.17 4.48 -8.00
N MET A 74 -2.06 4.90 -8.61
CA MET A 74 -0.71 4.53 -8.17
C MET A 74 -0.51 4.73 -6.67
N LEU A 75 -0.12 3.65 -5.98
CA LEU A 75 0.13 3.53 -4.54
C LEU A 75 -1.06 3.78 -3.62
N GLN A 76 -2.19 4.27 -4.11
CA GLN A 76 -3.32 4.61 -3.25
C GLN A 76 -3.81 3.39 -2.47
N GLN A 77 -3.78 3.49 -1.15
CA GLN A 77 -4.09 2.38 -0.26
C GLN A 77 -5.60 2.12 -0.17
N THR A 78 -6.09 0.97 -0.60
CA THR A 78 -7.48 0.52 -0.41
C THR A 78 -7.51 -0.57 0.66
N ILE A 79 -8.38 -0.41 1.66
CA ILE A 79 -8.51 -1.35 2.78
C ILE A 79 -9.86 -2.08 2.67
N CYS A 80 -9.81 -3.40 2.76
CA CYS A 80 -10.91 -4.32 2.52
C CYS A 80 -10.97 -5.36 3.64
N HIS A 81 -12.17 -5.72 4.09
CA HIS A 81 -12.36 -6.71 5.15
C HIS A 81 -13.00 -7.97 4.59
N HIS A 82 -12.36 -9.13 4.78
CA HIS A 82 -12.94 -10.43 4.50
C HIS A 82 -13.45 -11.05 5.80
N ARG A 83 -14.69 -10.73 6.16
CA ARG A 83 -15.26 -11.08 7.47
C ARG A 83 -15.40 -12.59 7.68
N SER A 84 -15.60 -13.38 6.64
CA SER A 84 -15.69 -14.84 6.74
C SER A 84 -14.40 -15.51 7.21
N SER A 85 -13.23 -14.90 6.96
CA SER A 85 -11.93 -15.40 7.44
C SER A 85 -11.29 -14.48 8.49
N ASN A 86 -12.01 -13.45 8.95
CA ASN A 86 -11.47 -12.39 9.81
C ASN A 86 -10.20 -11.73 9.26
N TRP A 87 -10.08 -11.54 7.95
CA TRP A 87 -8.89 -10.93 7.34
C TRP A 87 -9.09 -9.47 6.97
N THR A 88 -8.00 -8.70 7.01
CA THR A 88 -7.92 -7.38 6.40
C THR A 88 -6.91 -7.37 5.28
N PHE A 89 -7.32 -6.91 4.11
CA PHE A 89 -6.45 -6.64 2.97
C PHE A 89 -6.18 -5.13 2.93
N SER A 90 -4.91 -4.75 2.89
CA SER A 90 -4.47 -3.38 2.61
C SER A 90 -3.70 -3.39 1.30
N ILE A 91 -4.24 -2.73 0.28
CA ILE A 91 -3.79 -2.82 -1.11
C ILE A 91 -3.24 -1.46 -1.54
N ALA A 92 -1.93 -1.35 -1.75
CA ALA A 92 -1.33 -0.22 -2.44
C ALA A 92 -1.27 -0.55 -3.93
N TRP A 93 -2.17 0.05 -4.72
CA TRP A 93 -2.34 -0.34 -6.12
C TRP A 93 -1.05 -0.15 -6.93
N GLY A 94 -0.64 -1.22 -7.59
CA GLY A 94 0.57 -1.24 -8.41
C GLY A 94 1.87 -1.41 -7.60
N TYR A 95 1.80 -1.68 -6.30
CA TYR A 95 2.98 -1.87 -5.47
C TYR A 95 2.92 -3.10 -4.56
N SER A 96 2.03 -3.09 -3.56
CA SER A 96 1.99 -4.14 -2.54
C SER A 96 0.58 -4.46 -2.06
N VAL A 97 0.43 -5.65 -1.48
CA VAL A 97 -0.76 -6.04 -0.72
C VAL A 97 -0.32 -6.63 0.62
N HIS A 98 -0.97 -6.21 1.68
CA HIS A 98 -0.81 -6.76 3.03
C HIS A 98 -2.07 -7.52 3.41
N ILE A 99 -1.92 -8.76 3.91
CA ILE A 99 -2.99 -9.51 4.58
C ILE A 99 -2.71 -9.54 6.07
N TYR A 100 -3.67 -9.10 6.87
CA TYR A 100 -3.69 -9.24 8.32
C TYR A 100 -4.70 -10.32 8.70
N GLU A 101 -4.31 -11.22 9.60
CA GLU A 101 -5.16 -12.29 10.14
C GLU A 101 -6.08 -11.76 11.26
N ARG A 102 -6.63 -10.55 11.08
CA ARG A 102 -7.55 -9.87 11.99
C ARG A 102 -8.30 -8.77 11.23
N ILE A 103 -9.50 -8.42 11.68
CA ILE A 103 -10.16 -7.18 11.25
C ILE A 103 -9.45 -5.98 11.88
N MET A 104 -8.69 -5.26 11.06
CA MET A 104 -7.87 -4.12 11.46
C MET A 104 -8.63 -2.82 11.21
N PRO A 105 -8.61 -1.87 12.16
CA PRO A 105 -9.16 -0.54 11.94
C PRO A 105 -8.46 0.16 10.79
N ARG A 106 -9.23 0.80 9.90
CA ARG A 106 -8.66 1.55 8.76
C ARG A 106 -7.73 2.66 9.24
N SER A 107 -8.15 3.42 10.26
CA SER A 107 -7.37 4.52 10.85
C SER A 107 -5.98 4.09 11.32
N TYR A 108 -5.86 2.85 11.82
CA TYR A 108 -4.57 2.29 12.22
C TYR A 108 -3.70 1.94 11.00
N LEU A 109 -4.29 1.33 9.96
CA LEU A 109 -3.57 0.92 8.76
C LEU A 109 -3.15 2.08 7.84
N LEU A 110 -3.77 3.26 7.99
CA LEU A 110 -3.34 4.49 7.30
C LEU A 110 -1.96 4.96 7.77
N ASN A 111 -1.55 4.62 8.99
CA ASN A 111 -0.20 4.90 9.46
C ASN A 111 0.76 3.86 8.84
N PRO A 112 1.81 4.28 8.12
CA PRO A 112 2.79 3.37 7.56
C PRO A 112 3.55 2.61 8.65
N ILE A 113 3.90 1.36 8.35
CA ILE A 113 4.88 0.63 9.16
C ILE A 113 6.23 1.31 8.97
N GLU A 114 6.92 1.61 10.06
CA GLU A 114 8.25 2.24 10.04
C GLU A 114 9.30 1.21 9.60
N THR A 115 9.45 1.05 8.28
CA THR A 115 10.47 0.21 7.63
C THR A 115 11.68 1.02 7.16
N PHE A 116 11.58 2.34 7.24
CA PHE A 116 12.51 3.33 6.71
C PHE A 116 13.17 4.10 7.85
N ASP A 117 14.31 4.72 7.56
CA ASP A 117 15.04 5.56 8.49
C ASP A 117 14.89 7.03 8.11
N ALA A 118 15.12 7.94 9.07
CA ALA A 118 15.19 9.37 8.79
C ALA A 118 16.38 9.69 7.86
N TRP A 119 16.34 10.83 7.16
CA TRP A 119 17.46 11.28 6.32
C TRP A 119 18.74 11.55 7.14
N SER A 120 18.56 12.17 8.29
CA SER A 120 19.64 12.50 9.22
C SER A 120 19.75 11.41 10.28
N ASN A 121 20.80 10.60 10.19
CA ASN A 121 21.09 9.54 11.15
C ASN A 121 21.90 10.06 12.36
N THR A 122 21.62 11.28 12.84
CA THR A 122 22.28 11.76 14.05
C THR A 122 21.62 11.11 15.27
N HIS A 123 22.41 10.41 16.09
CA HIS A 123 21.93 9.69 17.28
C HIS A 123 21.23 10.60 18.32
N ASP A 124 21.33 11.91 18.16
CA ASP A 124 20.79 12.92 19.09
C ASP A 124 19.44 13.53 18.63
N GLU A 125 18.92 13.13 17.47
CA GLU A 125 17.62 13.64 17.00
C GLU A 125 16.47 13.09 17.85
N LYS A 126 15.78 14.01 18.53
CA LYS A 126 14.60 13.69 19.33
C LYS A 126 13.35 13.70 18.43
N PRO A 127 12.43 12.73 18.59
CA PRO A 127 11.16 12.72 17.88
C PRO A 127 10.38 14.05 18.03
N PRO A 128 9.54 14.43 17.05
CA PRO A 128 9.17 13.64 15.87
C PRO A 128 10.21 13.72 14.73
N LEU A 129 10.55 12.54 14.18
CA LEU A 129 11.49 12.43 13.04
C LEU A 129 10.81 12.59 11.67
N TYR A 130 9.47 12.49 11.64
CA TYR A 130 8.68 12.50 10.42
C TYR A 130 7.51 13.49 10.53
N MET A 131 7.04 14.01 9.41
CA MET A 131 5.85 14.88 9.36
C MET A 131 4.52 14.12 9.40
N PHE A 132 4.55 12.81 9.66
CA PHE A 132 3.40 11.93 9.70
C PHE A 132 3.58 10.86 10.78
N ASN A 133 2.46 10.31 11.26
CA ASN A 133 2.48 9.25 12.26
C ASN A 133 2.87 7.93 11.60
N THR A 134 3.80 7.21 12.22
CA THR A 134 4.17 5.84 11.87
C THR A 134 3.58 4.86 12.89
N ARG A 135 3.66 3.57 12.57
CA ARG A 135 3.50 2.49 13.54
C ARG A 135 4.70 1.58 13.49
N SER A 136 5.06 1.03 14.65
CA SER A 136 6.25 0.18 14.76
C SER A 136 6.08 -1.11 13.95
N SER A 137 7.22 -1.67 13.53
CA SER A 137 7.31 -3.05 13.05
C SER A 137 7.17 -4.01 14.25
N ALA A 138 5.99 -4.03 14.87
CA ALA A 138 5.73 -4.81 16.07
C ALA A 138 5.95 -6.31 15.80
N LYS A 139 6.63 -7.01 16.73
CA LYS A 139 6.76 -8.49 16.70
C LYS A 139 5.43 -9.22 16.95
N ASP A 140 4.33 -8.49 17.11
CA ASP A 140 3.01 -9.07 17.23
C ASP A 140 2.60 -9.74 15.90
N SER A 141 2.29 -11.03 16.02
CA SER A 141 1.71 -11.84 14.96
C SER A 141 0.45 -11.23 14.32
N CYS A 142 -0.37 -10.48 15.04
CA CYS A 142 -1.59 -9.87 14.51
C CYS A 142 -1.34 -8.55 13.78
N GLU A 143 -0.25 -7.86 14.10
CA GLU A 143 0.10 -6.57 13.50
C GLU A 143 1.15 -6.68 12.40
N THR A 144 1.91 -7.79 12.34
CA THR A 144 2.81 -8.09 11.22
C THR A 144 2.05 -8.74 10.06
N PRO A 145 1.89 -8.08 8.90
CA PRO A 145 1.14 -8.64 7.79
C PRO A 145 1.90 -9.72 7.02
N HIS A 146 1.16 -10.50 6.23
CA HIS A 146 1.72 -11.21 5.08
C HIS A 146 1.91 -10.20 3.95
N VAL A 147 3.13 -10.08 3.43
CA VAL A 147 3.49 -9.09 2.41
C VAL A 147 3.56 -9.72 1.02
N PHE A 148 2.88 -9.09 0.07
CA PHE A 148 2.87 -9.45 -1.34
C PHE A 148 3.27 -8.24 -2.18
N PHE A 149 4.14 -8.44 -3.17
CA PHE A 149 4.59 -7.36 -4.07
C PHE A 149 4.10 -7.58 -5.49
N LEU A 150 4.01 -6.49 -6.25
CA LEU A 150 3.67 -6.48 -7.66
C LEU A 150 4.53 -7.50 -8.43
N LYS A 151 3.86 -8.48 -9.05
CA LYS A 151 4.48 -9.43 -9.97
C LYS A 151 4.28 -9.02 -11.42
N SER A 152 3.05 -8.68 -11.79
CA SER A 152 2.70 -8.31 -13.16
C SER A 152 1.41 -7.50 -13.21
N ILE A 153 1.23 -6.77 -14.31
CA ILE A 153 0.01 -6.04 -14.63
C ILE A 153 -0.36 -6.28 -16.10
N GLY A 154 -1.66 -6.37 -16.36
CA GLY A 154 -2.21 -6.57 -17.69
C GLY A 154 -3.65 -6.10 -17.81
N LYS A 155 -4.23 -6.26 -18.99
CA LYS A 155 -5.65 -6.01 -19.27
C LYS A 155 -6.38 -7.35 -19.36
N THR A 156 -7.57 -7.43 -18.78
CA THR A 156 -8.43 -8.60 -18.96
C THR A 156 -9.00 -8.62 -20.37
N ARG A 157 -9.12 -9.80 -20.99
CA ARG A 157 -9.87 -9.96 -22.25
C ARG A 157 -11.37 -9.95 -21.94
N GLY A 158 -12.16 -9.17 -22.68
CA GLY A 158 -13.63 -9.14 -22.54
C GLY A 158 -14.18 -8.15 -21.50
N ASN A 159 -13.47 -7.90 -20.40
CA ASN A 159 -13.88 -6.91 -19.38
C ASN A 159 -13.01 -5.65 -19.44
N ASN A 160 -13.60 -4.47 -19.24
CA ASN A 160 -12.91 -3.18 -19.20
C ASN A 160 -12.13 -2.98 -17.87
N GLU A 161 -11.32 -3.96 -17.48
CA GLU A 161 -10.62 -4.04 -16.20
C GLU A 161 -9.10 -4.20 -16.41
N ASN A 162 -8.31 -3.61 -15.51
CA ASN A 162 -6.91 -3.90 -15.32
C ASN A 162 -6.79 -5.05 -14.30
N LEU A 163 -5.91 -6.00 -14.59
CA LEU A 163 -5.56 -7.10 -13.70
C LEU A 163 -4.13 -6.91 -13.18
N VAL A 164 -3.99 -6.78 -11.87
CA VAL A 164 -2.70 -6.71 -11.19
C VAL A 164 -2.51 -7.98 -10.39
N THR A 165 -1.39 -8.66 -10.60
CA THR A 165 -1.01 -9.87 -9.85
C THR A 165 0.11 -9.53 -8.87
N TYR A 166 -0.08 -9.92 -7.61
CA TYR A 166 0.90 -9.80 -6.54
C TYR A 166 1.35 -11.20 -6.10
N SER A 167 2.63 -11.34 -5.80
CA SER A 167 3.21 -12.59 -5.29
C SER A 167 3.75 -12.39 -3.89
N ARG A 168 3.64 -13.41 -3.04
CA ARG A 168 4.18 -13.41 -1.69
C ARG A 168 5.67 -13.06 -1.73
N SER A 169 6.07 -12.11 -0.89
CA SER A 169 7.47 -11.66 -0.79
C SER A 169 8.33 -12.72 -0.10
N ALA A 170 7.87 -13.16 1.06
CA ALA A 170 8.51 -14.15 1.89
C ALA A 170 7.47 -14.88 2.75
N VAL A 171 7.85 -16.07 3.22
CA VAL A 171 7.07 -16.79 4.24
C VAL A 171 7.13 -15.99 5.54
N ARG A 172 5.97 -15.75 6.14
CA ARG A 172 5.88 -15.06 7.42
C ARG A 172 6.37 -16.00 8.52
N ARG A 173 7.50 -15.66 9.15
CA ARG A 173 8.14 -16.49 10.20
C ARG A 173 7.57 -16.18 11.59
N LEU A 174 6.25 -16.07 11.69
CA LEU A 174 5.53 -15.81 12.93
C LEU A 174 4.35 -16.79 13.04
N PRO A 175 3.92 -17.16 14.25
CA PRO A 175 2.71 -17.94 14.44
C PRO A 175 1.50 -17.16 13.90
N GLY A 176 0.40 -17.86 13.62
CA GLY A 176 -0.86 -17.22 13.25
C GLY A 176 -1.35 -16.25 14.33
N CYS A 177 -2.10 -15.22 13.94
CA CYS A 177 -2.71 -14.29 14.88
C CYS A 177 -3.70 -15.00 15.81
N PRO A 178 -3.53 -14.98 17.15
CA PRO A 178 -4.46 -15.63 18.08
C PRO A 178 -5.89 -15.10 17.98
N ALA A 179 -6.05 -13.81 17.68
CA ALA A 179 -7.35 -13.16 17.51
C ALA A 179 -7.99 -13.41 16.13
N GLY A 180 -7.27 -14.07 15.20
CA GLY A 180 -7.69 -14.30 13.82
C GLY A 180 -8.60 -15.50 13.60
N GLY A 181 -8.79 -16.32 14.63
CA GLY A 181 -9.44 -17.62 14.50
C GLY A 181 -8.61 -18.63 13.72
N ASN A 182 -9.22 -19.74 13.30
CA ASN A 182 -8.54 -20.85 12.62
C ASN A 182 -8.41 -20.65 11.10
N HIS A 183 -8.10 -19.42 10.66
CA HIS A 183 -7.96 -19.08 9.25
C HIS A 183 -6.59 -18.44 8.98
N PRO A 184 -5.50 -19.22 8.99
CA PRO A 184 -4.18 -18.68 8.66
C PRO A 184 -4.10 -18.30 7.18
N ALA A 185 -3.48 -17.16 6.88
CA ALA A 185 -3.28 -16.68 5.51
C ALA A 185 -2.01 -17.26 4.86
N ASN A 186 -1.35 -18.23 5.51
CA ASN A 186 -0.12 -18.87 5.05
C ASN A 186 -0.27 -19.57 3.69
N SER A 187 -1.44 -20.14 3.38
CA SER A 187 -1.66 -20.84 2.11
C SER A 187 -1.65 -19.92 0.90
N VAL A 188 -1.97 -18.62 1.08
CA VAL A 188 -2.12 -17.68 -0.03
C VAL A 188 -0.74 -17.27 -0.55
N ASP A 189 -0.43 -17.55 -1.80
CA ASP A 189 0.84 -17.17 -2.45
C ASP A 189 0.66 -16.11 -3.53
N LYS A 190 -0.57 -15.97 -4.04
CA LYS A 190 -0.90 -15.04 -5.12
C LYS A 190 -2.17 -14.27 -4.82
N ILE A 191 -2.16 -12.98 -5.13
CA ILE A 191 -3.34 -12.12 -5.06
C ILE A 191 -3.57 -11.49 -6.43
N GLN A 192 -4.80 -11.57 -6.93
CA GLN A 192 -5.22 -10.91 -8.16
C GLN A 192 -6.17 -9.77 -7.82
N VAL A 193 -5.77 -8.54 -8.16
CA VAL A 193 -6.61 -7.36 -7.97
C VAL A 193 -7.11 -6.87 -9.32
N TYR A 194 -8.43 -6.79 -9.44
CA TYR A 194 -9.14 -6.27 -10.60
C TYR A 194 -9.54 -4.82 -10.32
N SER A 195 -9.35 -3.93 -11.30
CA SER A 195 -9.73 -2.52 -11.18
C SER A 195 -10.34 -2.00 -12.47
N PRO A 196 -11.36 -1.13 -12.44
CA PRO A 196 -11.92 -0.53 -13.64
C PRO A 196 -10.86 0.26 -14.41
N ARG A 197 -10.89 0.23 -15.75
CA ARG A 197 -9.97 1.02 -16.59
C ARG A 197 -10.32 2.52 -16.63
N THR A 198 -11.50 2.88 -16.17
CA THR A 198 -11.89 4.28 -16.01
C THR A 198 -10.95 4.95 -15.03
N LYS A 199 -10.30 6.04 -15.46
CA LYS A 199 -9.45 6.86 -14.60
C LYS A 199 -10.31 7.50 -13.52
N ARG A 200 -9.78 7.58 -12.31
CA ARG A 200 -10.47 8.28 -11.21
C ARG A 200 -10.25 9.78 -11.35
N THR A 201 -11.34 10.53 -11.40
CA THR A 201 -11.34 12.00 -11.31
C THR A 201 -11.41 12.46 -9.86
N GLU A 202 -12.15 11.74 -9.01
CA GLU A 202 -12.22 11.95 -7.57
C GLU A 202 -11.22 11.05 -6.84
N LEU A 203 -10.24 11.68 -6.19
CA LEU A 203 -9.13 10.98 -5.53
C LEU A 203 -9.18 11.10 -4.01
N ASP A 204 -10.03 11.96 -3.46
CA ASP A 204 -10.26 12.17 -2.03
C ASP A 204 -11.11 11.08 -1.39
N ARG A 205 -12.01 10.44 -2.17
CA ARG A 205 -12.82 9.31 -1.71
C ARG A 205 -12.10 7.98 -1.95
N CYS A 206 -12.15 7.07 -0.98
CA CYS A 206 -11.60 5.72 -1.17
C CYS A 206 -12.50 4.84 -2.04
N GLU A 207 -11.89 3.92 -2.79
CA GLU A 207 -12.62 2.82 -3.43
C GLU A 207 -13.05 1.77 -2.40
N CYS A 208 -14.12 1.05 -2.75
CA CYS A 208 -14.56 -0.15 -2.07
C CYS A 208 -14.04 -1.38 -2.82
N CYS A 209 -14.23 -2.54 -2.20
CA CYS A 209 -13.63 -3.75 -2.70
C CYS A 209 -14.33 -5.00 -2.21
N ASP A 210 -14.46 -5.96 -3.11
CA ASP A 210 -14.99 -7.28 -2.82
C ASP A 210 -13.87 -8.31 -2.85
N ILE A 211 -13.75 -9.10 -1.79
CA ILE A 211 -12.76 -10.16 -1.67
C ILE A 211 -13.45 -11.49 -1.99
N ILE A 212 -12.89 -12.23 -2.93
CA ILE A 212 -13.32 -13.58 -3.29
C ILE A 212 -12.17 -14.52 -2.94
N HIS A 213 -12.35 -15.28 -1.87
CA HIS A 213 -11.39 -16.27 -1.41
C HIS A 213 -12.10 -17.50 -0.85
N THR A 214 -11.58 -18.68 -1.20
CA THR A 214 -12.01 -19.96 -0.66
C THR A 214 -10.95 -20.46 0.32
N VAL A 215 -11.35 -20.87 1.51
CA VAL A 215 -10.44 -21.37 2.56
C VAL A 215 -9.55 -22.49 2.01
N GLY A 216 -8.25 -22.40 2.27
CA GLY A 216 -7.25 -23.35 1.79
C GLY A 216 -6.75 -23.10 0.37
N SER A 217 -7.36 -22.15 -0.38
CA SER A 217 -6.83 -21.75 -1.69
C SER A 217 -5.49 -21.03 -1.55
N ASN A 218 -4.62 -21.21 -2.55
CA ASN A 218 -3.37 -20.46 -2.66
C ASN A 218 -3.53 -19.09 -3.34
N MET A 219 -4.75 -18.75 -3.75
CA MET A 219 -5.05 -17.54 -4.47
C MET A 219 -6.23 -16.78 -3.85
N ALA A 220 -6.08 -15.47 -3.71
CA ALA A 220 -7.17 -14.56 -3.38
C ALA A 220 -7.44 -13.63 -4.56
N LYS A 221 -8.71 -13.31 -4.80
CA LYS A 221 -9.11 -12.31 -5.79
C LYS A 221 -9.73 -11.13 -5.07
N VAL A 222 -9.41 -9.92 -5.49
CA VAL A 222 -10.02 -8.69 -4.99
C VAL A 222 -10.50 -7.88 -6.18
N LYS A 223 -11.75 -7.41 -6.14
CA LYS A 223 -12.30 -6.51 -7.15
C LYS A 223 -12.48 -5.13 -6.55
N LEU A 224 -11.76 -4.14 -7.07
CA LEU A 224 -11.96 -2.73 -6.73
C LEU A 224 -13.19 -2.20 -7.47
N ARG A 225 -13.98 -1.38 -6.79
CA ARG A 225 -15.18 -0.75 -7.34
C ARG A 225 -15.51 0.54 -6.60
N GLU A 226 -16.47 1.27 -7.16
CA GLU A 226 -17.12 2.35 -6.41
C GLU A 226 -17.88 1.78 -5.22
N CYS A 227 -17.93 2.57 -4.16
CA CYS A 227 -18.70 2.24 -2.98
C CYS A 227 -20.18 2.41 -3.25
N PHE A 228 -21.02 1.50 -2.75
CA PHE A 228 -22.45 1.68 -2.82
C PHE A 228 -22.89 2.85 -1.94
N THR A 229 -24.06 3.42 -2.24
CA THR A 229 -24.69 4.42 -1.38
C THR A 229 -24.86 3.85 0.03
N ASN A 230 -24.33 4.55 1.03
CA ASN A 230 -24.34 4.15 2.46
C ASN A 230 -23.58 2.86 2.80
N GLU A 231 -22.69 2.36 1.92
CA GLU A 231 -21.82 1.24 2.26
C GLU A 231 -20.92 1.57 3.45
N LYS A 232 -21.03 0.76 4.52
CA LYS A 232 -20.14 0.87 5.68
C LYS A 232 -18.84 0.12 5.36
N ILE A 233 -17.77 0.89 5.21
CA ILE A 233 -16.44 0.39 4.86
C ILE A 233 -15.56 0.09 6.09
N ALA A 234 -16.13 0.16 7.29
CA ALA A 234 -15.49 -0.06 8.59
C ALA A 234 -16.01 -1.33 9.27
#